data_AF-A0A7V1PUT1-F1
#
_entry.id   AF-A0A7V1PUT1-F1
#
_cell.length_a   1.000
_cell.length_b   1.000
_cell.length_c   1.000
_cell.angle_alpha   90.00
_cell.angle_beta   90.00
_cell.angle_gamma   90.00
#
_symmetry.space_group_name_H-M   'P 1'
#
loop_
_entity.id
_entity.type
_entity.pdbx_description
1 polymer ?
#
loop_
_entity_poly.entity_id
_entity_poly.type
_entity_poly.pdbx_seq_one_letter_code
_entity_poly.pdbx_strand_id
1 'polypeptide(L)'
;MDYFENLVKRLLESEGYWVKQSVKVNLTKSEKKELGKPSIPRPEIDLIGYKPLENKLLIMEVKSYLDSSGVSFSEISKNYKIPEGRYKLFTCSHYRNIIFKRLVTDLYKQGLIIKNPKLVFALAAG
;
A
#
# COMPACT_ATOMS: atom_id res chain seq x y z
N MET A 1 1.04 -8.54 16.99
CA MET A 1 2.47 -8.89 17.02
C MET A 1 2.94 -8.80 15.59
N ASP A 2 3.52 -7.67 15.22
CA ASP A 2 3.79 -7.36 13.81
C ASP A 2 5.23 -7.75 13.45
N TYR A 3 5.66 -8.94 13.91
CA TYR A 3 7.05 -9.38 13.80
C TYR A 3 7.51 -9.50 12.35
N PHE A 4 6.66 -10.03 11.47
CA PHE A 4 6.99 -10.16 10.06
C PHE A 4 7.07 -8.79 9.37
N GLU A 5 6.15 -7.88 9.65
CA GLU A 5 6.23 -6.50 9.15
C GLU A 5 7.49 -5.78 9.64
N ASN A 6 7.84 -5.95 10.91
CA ASN A 6 9.06 -5.39 11.49
C ASN A 6 10.32 -5.99 10.86
N LEU A 7 10.34 -7.29 10.54
CA LEU A 7 11.44 -7.92 9.81
C LEU A 7 11.58 -7.32 8.41
N VAL A 8 10.49 -7.26 7.65
CA VAL A 8 10.48 -6.69 6.29
C VAL A 8 10.92 -5.23 6.31
N LYS A 9 10.44 -4.44 7.27
CA LYS A 9 10.88 -3.07 7.50
C LYS A 9 12.39 -2.99 7.71
N ARG A 10 12.96 -3.78 8.63
CA ARG A 10 14.40 -3.76 8.93
C ARG A 10 15.25 -4.13 7.72
N LEU A 11 14.79 -5.07 6.90
CA LEU A 11 15.46 -5.42 5.64
C LEU A 11 15.44 -4.23 4.67
N LEU A 12 14.29 -3.59 4.47
CA LEU A 12 14.19 -2.39 3.62
C LEU A 12 15.04 -1.22 4.13
N GLU A 13 15.07 -0.99 5.45
CA GLU A 13 15.93 0.03 6.07
C GLU A 13 17.42 -0.24 5.82
N SER A 14 17.85 -1.52 5.90
CA SER A 14 19.22 -1.91 5.58
C SER A 14 19.62 -1.68 4.11
N GLU A 15 18.63 -1.68 3.20
CA GLU A 15 18.77 -1.38 1.77
C GLU A 15 18.69 0.14 1.46
N GLY A 16 18.65 0.97 2.51
CA GLY A 16 18.64 2.43 2.39
C GLY A 16 17.27 3.05 2.11
N TYR A 17 16.18 2.33 2.38
CA TYR A 17 14.84 2.92 2.37
C TYR A 17 14.54 3.58 3.72
N TRP A 18 13.94 4.76 3.69
CA TRP A 18 13.17 5.27 4.82
C TRP A 18 11.80 4.59 4.84
N VAL A 19 11.46 3.90 5.92
CA VAL A 19 10.25 3.05 5.98
C VAL A 19 9.25 3.56 7.01
N LYS A 20 7.97 3.51 6.65
CA LYS A 20 6.85 3.79 7.56
C LYS A 20 5.81 2.67 7.47
N GLN A 21 5.32 2.24 8.63
CA GLN A 21 4.33 1.17 8.76
C GLN A 21 2.93 1.76 8.97
N SER A 22 1.90 0.95 8.73
CA SER A 22 0.50 1.28 9.05
C SER A 22 0.06 2.64 8.49
N VAL A 23 0.37 2.86 7.20
CA VAL A 23 0.17 4.16 6.56
C VAL A 23 -1.26 4.31 6.12
N LYS A 24 -2.00 5.15 6.84
CA LYS A 24 -3.41 5.37 6.54
C LYS A 24 -3.60 6.43 5.45
N VAL A 25 -4.47 6.15 4.50
CA VAL A 25 -4.70 6.96 3.30
C VAL A 25 -5.97 7.78 3.47
N ASN A 26 -5.86 9.11 3.45
CA ASN A 26 -6.97 10.01 3.76
C ASN A 26 -7.79 10.33 2.50
N LEU A 27 -8.58 9.37 2.02
CA LEU A 27 -9.47 9.57 0.88
C LEU A 27 -10.50 10.67 1.15
N THR A 28 -10.68 11.57 0.17
CA THR A 28 -11.72 12.60 0.22
C THR A 28 -13.10 12.01 -0.04
N LYS A 29 -14.16 12.76 0.28
CA LYS A 29 -15.54 12.36 -0.04
C LYS A 29 -15.74 12.13 -1.54
N SER A 30 -15.11 12.93 -2.41
CA SER A 30 -15.21 12.76 -3.86
C SER A 30 -14.54 11.48 -4.34
N GLU A 31 -13.34 11.17 -3.84
CA GLU A 31 -12.63 9.92 -4.17
C GLU A 31 -13.40 8.69 -3.70
N LYS A 32 -14.00 8.74 -2.50
CA LYS A 32 -14.85 7.63 -2.02
C LYS A 32 -16.08 7.40 -2.90
N LYS A 33 -16.68 8.47 -3.44
CA LYS A 33 -17.79 8.38 -4.41
C LYS A 33 -17.30 7.81 -5.74
N GLU A 34 -16.15 8.25 -6.23
CA GLU A 34 -15.52 7.76 -7.47
C GLU A 34 -15.21 6.25 -7.40
N LEU A 35 -14.93 5.73 -6.21
CA LEU A 35 -14.73 4.31 -5.96
C LEU A 35 -16.03 3.48 -5.92
N GLY A 36 -17.21 4.10 -5.97
CA GLY A 36 -18.49 3.43 -5.76
C GLY A 36 -18.69 2.91 -4.33
N LYS A 37 -17.86 3.35 -3.37
CA LYS A 37 -17.93 2.94 -1.94
C LYS A 37 -17.84 4.19 -1.05
N PRO A 38 -18.92 5.00 -0.97
CA PRO A 38 -18.92 6.26 -0.21
C PRO A 38 -18.64 6.07 1.30
N SER A 39 -18.99 4.90 1.83
CA SER A 39 -18.79 4.50 3.24
C SER A 39 -17.53 3.66 3.46
N ILE A 40 -16.61 3.59 2.50
CA ILE A 40 -15.37 2.81 2.68
C ILE A 40 -14.60 3.30 3.91
N PRO A 41 -14.16 2.39 4.80
CA PRO A 41 -13.30 2.76 5.92
C PRO A 41 -11.99 3.37 5.41
N ARG A 42 -11.26 4.05 6.31
CA ARG A 42 -9.96 4.64 5.96
C ARG A 42 -9.00 3.51 5.54
N PRO A 43 -8.56 3.46 4.28
CA PRO A 43 -7.62 2.45 3.83
C PRO A 43 -6.29 2.60 4.56
N GLU A 44 -5.59 1.48 4.69
CA GLU A 44 -4.28 1.39 5.30
C GLU A 44 -3.37 0.58 4.38
N ILE A 45 -2.12 0.99 4.31
CA ILE A 45 -1.04 0.30 3.60
C ILE A 45 -0.09 -0.20 4.67
N ASP A 46 0.23 -1.49 4.62
CA ASP A 46 1.05 -2.15 5.64
C ASP A 46 2.43 -1.45 5.76
N LEU A 47 3.13 -1.27 4.64
CA LEU A 47 4.43 -0.58 4.58
C LEU A 47 4.53 0.38 3.38
N ILE A 48 5.21 1.51 3.61
CA ILE A 48 5.84 2.29 2.53
C ILE A 48 7.33 2.37 2.78
N GLY A 49 8.12 2.33 1.71
CA GLY A 49 9.55 2.60 1.73
C GLY A 49 9.90 3.66 0.71
N TYR A 50 10.61 4.72 1.10
CA TYR A 50 11.06 5.75 0.19
C TYR A 50 12.59 5.78 0.11
N LYS A 51 13.13 5.80 -1.11
CA LYS A 51 14.57 5.90 -1.37
C LYS A 51 14.86 7.19 -2.13
N PRO A 52 15.37 8.25 -1.45
CA PRO A 52 15.46 9.59 -2.03
C PRO A 52 16.33 9.69 -3.28
N LEU A 53 17.50 9.02 -3.30
CA LEU A 53 18.43 9.08 -4.43
C LEU A 53 17.82 8.55 -5.73
N GLU A 54 16.91 7.58 -5.63
CA GLU A 54 16.21 7.00 -6.79
C GLU A 54 14.85 7.66 -7.05
N ASN A 55 14.43 8.61 -6.19
CA ASN A 55 13.06 9.11 -6.10
C ASN A 55 12.03 7.97 -6.19
N LYS A 56 12.26 6.90 -5.44
CA LYS A 56 11.48 5.66 -5.54
C LYS A 56 10.62 5.49 -4.31
N LEU A 57 9.31 5.35 -4.51
CA LEU A 57 8.35 5.02 -3.45
C LEU A 57 7.87 3.58 -3.66
N LEU A 58 8.33 2.70 -2.77
CA LEU A 58 7.84 1.36 -2.59
C LEU A 58 6.57 1.41 -1.74
N ILE A 59 5.51 0.80 -2.24
CA ILE A 59 4.25 0.58 -1.55
C ILE A 59 4.11 -0.92 -1.40
N MET A 60 3.90 -1.42 -0.19
CA MET A 60 3.99 -2.85 0.07
C MET A 60 2.87 -3.32 1.00
N GLU A 61 2.19 -4.38 0.57
CA GLU A 61 1.36 -5.21 1.45
C GLU A 61 2.23 -6.30 2.05
N VAL A 62 2.04 -6.58 3.33
CA VAL A 62 2.76 -7.62 4.07
C VAL A 62 1.75 -8.62 4.61
N LYS A 63 2.00 -9.90 4.37
CA LYS A 63 1.08 -10.99 4.74
C LYS A 63 1.84 -12.11 5.44
N SER A 64 1.69 -12.15 6.77
CA SER A 64 2.24 -13.20 7.63
C SER A 64 1.49 -14.53 7.45
N TYR A 65 2.22 -15.64 7.39
CA TYR A 65 1.69 -17.01 7.36
C TYR A 65 1.41 -17.57 8.75
N LEU A 66 1.93 -16.91 9.79
CA LEU A 66 1.60 -17.26 11.16
C LEU A 66 0.07 -17.18 11.35
N ASP A 67 -0.53 -18.31 11.71
CA ASP A 67 -1.98 -18.50 11.90
C ASP A 67 -2.85 -18.11 10.69
N SER A 68 -2.31 -18.19 9.47
CA SER A 68 -3.06 -17.89 8.26
C SER A 68 -2.78 -18.89 7.13
N SER A 69 -3.72 -19.02 6.19
CA SER A 69 -3.54 -19.81 4.97
C SER A 69 -2.58 -19.16 3.96
N GLY A 70 -1.89 -18.09 4.35
CA GLY A 70 -1.00 -17.31 3.50
C GLY A 70 -1.71 -16.52 2.40
N VAL A 71 -1.02 -16.37 1.27
CA VAL A 71 -1.53 -15.63 0.11
C VAL A 71 -2.02 -16.59 -0.97
N SER A 72 -3.32 -16.55 -1.25
CA SER A 72 -3.90 -17.35 -2.33
C SER A 72 -3.64 -16.70 -3.69
N PHE A 73 -2.93 -17.41 -4.56
CA PHE A 73 -2.69 -16.97 -5.95
C PHE A 73 -4.00 -16.77 -6.72
N SER A 74 -4.96 -17.71 -6.59
CA SER A 74 -6.24 -17.60 -7.29
C SER A 74 -7.07 -16.40 -6.84
N GLU A 75 -6.90 -15.94 -5.60
CA GLU A 75 -7.61 -14.77 -5.08
C GLU A 75 -6.94 -13.45 -5.45
N ILE A 76 -5.61 -13.38 -5.39
CA ILE A 76 -4.86 -12.17 -5.73
C ILE A 76 -4.89 -11.87 -7.23
N SER A 77 -5.08 -12.89 -8.07
CA SER A 77 -5.23 -12.77 -9.53
C SER A 77 -6.64 -12.38 -9.98
N LYS A 78 -7.62 -12.26 -9.07
CA LYS A 78 -8.96 -11.79 -9.44
C LYS A 78 -8.90 -10.34 -9.90
N ASN A 79 -9.86 -9.96 -10.74
CA ASN A 79 -9.99 -8.59 -11.22
C ASN A 79 -11.42 -8.08 -10.97
N TYR A 80 -11.55 -7.06 -10.12
CA TYR A 80 -12.82 -6.45 -9.75
C TYR A 80 -12.87 -4.99 -10.21
N LYS A 81 -14.03 -4.59 -10.74
CA LYS A 81 -14.31 -3.19 -11.08
C LYS A 81 -14.43 -2.29 -9.85
N ILE A 82 -14.94 -2.84 -8.76
CA ILE A 82 -15.14 -2.17 -7.47
C ILE A 82 -14.31 -2.92 -6.42
N PRO A 83 -13.65 -2.22 -5.46
CA PRO A 83 -12.79 -2.88 -4.49
C PRO A 83 -13.55 -3.84 -3.57
N GLU A 84 -13.27 -5.14 -3.73
CA GLU A 84 -13.91 -6.25 -3.01
C GLU A 84 -12.89 -7.30 -2.55
N GLY A 85 -13.31 -8.12 -1.57
CA GLY A 85 -12.47 -9.16 -1.01
C GLY A 85 -11.30 -8.64 -0.17
N ARG A 86 -10.33 -9.53 0.10
CA ARG A 86 -9.18 -9.26 0.96
C ARG A 86 -8.06 -8.48 0.25
N TYR A 87 -7.82 -8.80 -1.03
CA TYR A 87 -6.66 -8.30 -1.78
C TYR A 87 -6.97 -7.08 -2.67
N LYS A 88 -7.77 -6.13 -2.18
CA LYS A 88 -8.33 -5.01 -2.98
C LYS A 88 -7.30 -4.21 -3.78
N LEU A 89 -6.11 -3.98 -3.20
CA LEU A 89 -5.03 -3.26 -3.89
C LEU A 89 -4.45 -4.04 -5.07
N PHE A 90 -4.48 -5.37 -5.04
CA PHE A 90 -4.05 -6.22 -6.15
C PHE A 90 -5.16 -6.41 -7.17
N THR A 91 -6.39 -6.65 -6.70
CA THR A 91 -7.51 -7.09 -7.52
C THR A 91 -8.32 -5.96 -8.13
N CYS A 92 -8.14 -4.70 -7.72
CA CYS A 92 -8.86 -3.55 -8.28
C CYS A 92 -7.90 -2.41 -8.64
N SER A 93 -7.62 -2.26 -9.94
CA SER A 93 -6.71 -1.23 -10.45
C SER A 93 -7.23 0.19 -10.22
N HIS A 94 -8.53 0.41 -10.39
CA HIS A 94 -9.16 1.72 -10.12
C HIS A 94 -8.95 2.14 -8.66
N TYR A 95 -9.20 1.22 -7.73
CA TYR A 95 -8.93 1.43 -6.31
C TYR A 95 -7.47 1.74 -6.04
N ARG A 96 -6.56 0.90 -6.55
CA ARG A 96 -5.11 1.07 -6.39
C ARG A 96 -4.65 2.45 -6.87
N ASN A 97 -5.11 2.90 -8.03
CA ASN A 97 -4.71 4.18 -8.61
C ASN A 97 -5.13 5.38 -7.75
N ILE A 98 -6.36 5.39 -7.25
CA ILE A 98 -6.86 6.45 -6.38
C ILE A 98 -6.09 6.47 -5.06
N ILE A 99 -5.88 5.31 -4.45
CA ILE A 99 -5.11 5.17 -3.21
C ILE A 99 -3.70 5.70 -3.38
N PHE A 100 -2.99 5.29 -4.42
CA PHE A 100 -1.60 5.68 -4.65
C PHE A 100 -1.47 7.17 -4.94
N LYS A 101 -2.40 7.73 -5.73
CA LYS A 101 -2.43 9.17 -6.02
C LYS A 101 -2.63 9.99 -4.74
N ARG A 102 -3.57 9.58 -3.89
CA ARG A 102 -3.84 10.24 -2.60
C ARG A 102 -2.62 10.12 -1.67
N LEU A 103 -2.05 8.92 -1.55
CA LEU A 103 -0.85 8.65 -0.75
C LEU A 103 0.30 9.58 -1.15
N VAL A 104 0.67 9.62 -2.44
CA VAL A 104 1.75 10.47 -2.94
C VAL A 104 1.47 11.94 -2.64
N THR A 105 0.23 12.40 -2.87
CA THR A 105 -0.18 13.77 -2.57
C THR A 105 0.04 14.12 -1.10
N ASP A 106 -0.40 13.24 -0.20
CA ASP A 106 -0.31 13.46 1.24
C ASP A 106 1.15 13.43 1.73
N LEU A 107 1.96 12.47 1.25
CA LEU A 107 3.38 12.36 1.60
C LEU A 107 4.18 13.56 1.10
N TYR A 108 3.92 14.03 -0.12
CA TYR A 108 4.57 15.21 -0.68
C TYR A 108 4.22 16.47 0.12
N LYS A 109 2.94 16.66 0.47
CA LYS A 109 2.50 17.78 1.32
C LYS A 109 3.13 17.76 2.71
N GLN A 110 3.44 16.58 3.24
CA GLN A 110 4.14 16.41 4.52
C GLN A 110 5.66 16.59 4.39
N GLY A 111 6.21 16.77 3.18
CA GLY A 111 7.65 16.87 2.95
C GLY A 111 8.41 15.55 3.10
N LEU A 112 7.71 14.41 3.10
CA LEU A 112 8.31 13.08 3.32
C LEU A 112 8.91 12.47 2.04
N ILE A 113 8.47 12.95 0.88
CA ILE A 113 8.95 12.53 -0.43
C ILE A 113 9.07 13.75 -1.34
N ILE A 114 9.87 13.63 -2.41
CA ILE A 114 9.88 14.64 -3.47
C ILE A 114 8.76 14.35 -4.48
N LYS A 115 8.49 15.33 -5.35
CA LYS A 115 7.39 15.26 -6.31
C LYS A 115 7.60 14.13 -7.32
N ASN A 116 6.50 13.51 -7.76
CA ASN A 116 6.45 12.49 -8.82
C ASN A 116 7.42 11.31 -8.60
N PRO A 117 7.35 10.59 -7.47
CA PRO A 117 8.20 9.43 -7.25
C PRO A 117 7.87 8.31 -8.25
N LYS A 118 8.88 7.52 -8.61
CA LYS A 118 8.70 6.23 -9.27
C LYS A 118 8.01 5.27 -8.28
N LEU A 119 6.77 4.91 -8.59
CA LEU A 119 5.99 3.99 -7.78
C LEU A 119 6.37 2.54 -8.08
N VAL A 120 6.60 1.76 -7.03
CA VAL A 120 6.73 0.31 -7.08
C VAL A 120 5.73 -0.28 -6.11
N PHE A 121 4.90 -1.20 -6.59
CA PHE A 121 3.95 -1.93 -5.74
C PHE A 121 4.43 -3.36 -5.54
N ALA A 122 4.49 -3.82 -4.30
CA ALA A 122 5.03 -5.12 -3.93
C ALA A 122 4.17 -5.84 -2.87
N LEU A 123 4.45 -7.13 -2.73
CA LEU A 123 3.91 -8.00 -1.70
C LEU A 123 5.08 -8.69 -0.99
N ALA A 124 5.12 -8.64 0.32
CA ALA A 124 5.95 -9.53 1.13
C ALA A 124 5.03 -10.58 1.78
N ALA A 125 5.40 -11.85 1.64
CA ALA A 125 4.65 -12.98 2.18
C ALA A 125 5.60 -14.01 2.79
N GLY A 126 5.31 -14.50 3.99
CA GLY A 126 6.17 -15.42 4.73
C GLY A 126 5.68 -15.70 6.14
#